data_AF-A0A7C3UUN0-F1
#
_entry.id   AF-A0A7C3UUN0-F1
#
_cell.length_a   1.000
_cell.length_b   1.000
_cell.length_c   1.000
_cell.angle_alpha   90.00
_cell.angle_beta   90.00
_cell.angle_gamma   90.00
#
_symmetry.space_group_name_H-M   'P 1'
#
loop_
_entity.id
_entity.type
_entity.pdbx_description
1 polymer ?
#
loop_
_entity_poly.entity_id
_entity_poly.type
_entity_poly.pdbx_seq_one_letter_code
_entity_poly.pdbx_strand_id
1 'polypeptide(L)'
;MAERNFVISIIVGMIDKASSNLEKFNKKLEDQKELINKTSIAMIGLGGSITASLGLAVRQASKSELAMRKLQTAVELSGNSWDYSKDTIDKFIKSMTKMTTLSSEETAVSLQTLLRFTNNLDKAFKGSKLAADIVASGMLDLASASRLVGMAMTGNIEMLGRYVPELRVHNIEMLKTASVSERAEYAMSILQKRFGGMAFAETRTLSGAMKQLNNNINDLQQNIGTLLIPIISKYVS
;
A
#
# COMPACT_ATOMS: atom_id res chain seq x y z
N MET A 1 -3.32 -13.21 28.43
CA MET A 1 -4.45 -12.23 28.46
C MET A 1 -4.00 -10.84 28.92
N ALA A 2 -3.08 -10.73 29.89
CA ALA A 2 -2.55 -9.44 30.39
C ALA A 2 -1.76 -8.59 29.38
N GLU A 3 -0.90 -9.18 28.53
CA GLU A 3 -0.09 -8.42 27.57
C GLU A 3 -0.93 -7.77 26.45
N ARG A 4 -1.99 -8.44 26.01
CA ARG A 4 -2.92 -7.91 24.99
C ARG A 4 -3.68 -6.69 25.52
N ASN A 5 -4.03 -6.68 26.80
CA ASN A 5 -4.70 -5.55 27.45
C ASN A 5 -3.76 -4.36 27.67
N PHE A 6 -2.47 -4.61 27.91
CA PHE A 6 -1.46 -3.56 28.06
C PHE A 6 -1.22 -2.80 26.74
N VAL A 7 -1.06 -3.54 25.63
CA VAL A 7 -0.91 -2.93 24.30
C VAL A 7 -2.18 -2.16 23.90
N ILE A 8 -3.36 -2.72 24.19
CA ILE A 8 -4.64 -2.02 23.96
C ILE A 8 -4.73 -0.75 24.82
N SER A 9 -4.30 -0.77 26.09
CA SER A 9 -4.32 0.42 26.94
C SER A 9 -3.34 1.51 26.50
N ILE A 10 -2.19 1.14 25.92
CA ILE A 10 -1.25 2.11 25.35
C ILE A 10 -1.85 2.73 24.10
N ILE A 11 -2.45 1.92 23.22
CA ILE A 11 -3.08 2.40 21.98
C ILE A 11 -4.29 3.30 22.30
N VAL A 12 -5.15 2.89 23.25
CA VAL A 12 -6.28 3.70 23.71
C VAL A 12 -5.78 4.99 24.37
N GLY A 13 -4.74 4.93 25.20
CA GLY A 13 -4.13 6.13 25.79
C GLY A 13 -3.51 7.07 24.74
N MET A 14 -2.94 6.54 23.65
CA MET A 14 -2.44 7.34 22.53
C MET A 14 -3.58 7.96 21.71
N ILE A 15 -4.68 7.23 21.50
CA ILE A 15 -5.89 7.70 20.80
C ILE A 15 -6.62 8.75 21.64
N ASP A 16 -6.83 8.53 22.93
CA ASP A 16 -7.49 9.48 23.84
C ASP A 16 -6.69 10.77 23.97
N LYS A 17 -5.36 10.66 24.04
CA LYS A 17 -4.48 11.82 24.04
C LYS A 17 -4.54 12.56 22.71
N ALA A 18 -4.66 11.86 21.59
CA ALA A 18 -4.89 12.48 20.28
C ALA A 18 -6.26 13.18 20.20
N SER A 19 -7.34 12.55 20.66
CA SER A 19 -8.71 13.07 20.67
C SER A 19 -8.89 14.29 21.59
N SER A 20 -8.36 14.24 22.82
CA SER A 20 -8.37 15.40 23.74
C SER A 20 -7.56 16.56 23.18
N ASN A 21 -6.44 16.27 22.50
CA ASN A 21 -5.66 17.31 21.84
C ASN A 21 -6.40 17.87 20.61
N LEU A 22 -7.20 17.06 19.92
CA LEU A 22 -8.08 17.47 18.83
C LEU A 22 -9.23 18.37 19.31
N GLU A 23 -9.87 18.08 20.44
CA GLU A 23 -10.92 18.93 21.01
C GLU A 23 -10.37 20.28 21.48
N LYS A 24 -9.18 20.27 22.11
CA LYS A 24 -8.48 21.51 22.50
C LYS A 24 -7.99 22.29 21.28
N PHE A 25 -7.63 21.61 20.20
CA PHE A 25 -7.28 22.21 18.92
C PHE A 25 -8.52 22.83 18.24
N ASN A 26 -9.68 22.18 18.30
CA ASN A 26 -10.93 22.71 17.74
C ASN A 26 -11.37 24.01 18.45
N LYS A 27 -11.27 24.04 19.79
CA LYS A 27 -11.48 25.27 20.57
C LYS A 27 -10.47 26.37 20.23
N LYS A 28 -9.18 26.03 20.10
CA LYS A 28 -8.14 27.00 19.71
C LYS A 28 -8.24 27.47 18.25
N LEU A 29 -8.76 26.66 17.34
CA LEU A 29 -9.06 27.02 15.96
C LEU A 29 -10.26 27.97 15.88
N GLU A 30 -11.28 27.75 16.72
CA GLU A 30 -12.39 28.71 16.86
C GLU A 30 -11.90 30.06 17.40
N ASP A 31 -10.96 30.05 18.35
CA ASP A 31 -10.36 31.26 18.92
C ASP A 31 -9.35 31.95 17.97
N GLN A 32 -8.83 31.26 16.94
CA GLN A 32 -7.81 31.77 16.01
C GLN A 32 -8.28 31.91 14.56
N LYS A 33 -9.60 32.01 14.33
CA LYS A 33 -10.20 32.25 12.99
C LYS A 33 -9.58 33.43 12.23
N GLU A 34 -9.04 34.44 12.90
CA GLU A 34 -8.34 35.57 12.26
C GLU A 34 -6.93 35.24 11.75
N LEU A 35 -6.19 34.32 12.37
CA LEU A 35 -4.83 33.96 11.96
C LEU A 35 -4.80 33.07 10.71
N ILE A 36 -5.87 32.30 10.50
CA ILE A 36 -6.05 31.42 9.33
C ILE A 36 -6.20 32.24 8.03
N ASN A 37 -6.63 33.50 8.11
CA ASN A 37 -6.88 34.36 6.96
C ASN A 37 -5.63 35.02 6.34
N LYS A 38 -4.41 34.85 6.89
CA LYS A 38 -3.20 35.55 6.37
C LYS A 38 -1.95 34.72 6.12
N THR A 39 -1.95 33.40 6.32
CA THR A 39 -0.71 32.59 6.20
C THR A 39 -0.98 31.18 5.69
N SER A 40 -1.55 31.05 4.49
CA SER A 40 -1.80 29.76 3.85
C SER A 40 -0.56 29.03 3.31
N ILE A 41 0.63 29.64 3.39
CA ILE A 41 1.85 29.10 2.77
C ILE A 41 2.92 28.68 3.81
N ALA A 42 2.76 28.99 5.11
CA ALA A 42 3.84 28.88 6.08
C ALA A 42 3.60 27.92 7.27
N MET A 43 2.88 26.80 7.08
CA MET A 43 2.90 25.68 8.04
C MET A 43 3.83 24.52 7.64
N ILE A 44 4.67 24.72 6.62
CA ILE A 44 5.85 23.89 6.36
C ILE A 44 7.07 24.61 6.94
N GLY A 45 7.13 24.75 8.27
CA GLY A 45 8.31 25.29 8.95
C GLY A 45 8.01 26.03 10.25
N LEU A 46 8.59 25.49 11.34
CA LEU A 46 8.83 26.10 12.66
C LEU A 46 7.71 26.00 13.72
N GLY A 47 7.98 25.21 14.77
CA GLY A 47 7.64 25.55 16.16
C GLY A 47 6.32 25.02 16.74
N GLY A 48 6.32 23.77 17.20
CA GLY A 48 5.25 23.19 18.03
C GLY A 48 4.98 21.73 17.69
N SER A 49 5.00 20.84 18.69
CA SER A 49 4.83 19.38 18.49
C SER A 49 3.54 19.01 17.75
N ILE A 50 2.52 19.86 17.82
CA ILE A 50 1.21 19.68 17.17
C ILE A 50 1.26 20.06 15.67
N THR A 51 1.95 21.13 15.28
CA THR A 51 2.09 21.57 13.87
C THR A 51 2.92 20.58 13.05
N ALA A 52 3.95 19.99 13.66
CA ALA A 52 4.76 18.96 13.00
C ALA A 52 3.96 17.67 12.71
N SER A 53 3.14 17.20 13.67
CA SER A 53 2.29 16.02 13.45
C SER A 53 1.20 16.24 12.41
N LEU A 54 0.62 17.45 12.35
CA LEU A 54 -0.38 17.80 11.34
C LEU A 54 0.25 17.95 9.94
N GLY A 55 1.43 18.58 9.84
CA GLY A 55 2.18 18.64 8.59
C GLY A 55 2.58 17.26 8.06
N LEU A 56 2.97 16.34 8.95
CA LEU A 56 3.23 14.94 8.59
C LEU A 56 1.96 14.21 8.12
N ALA A 57 0.83 14.39 8.82
CA ALA A 57 -0.44 13.80 8.44
C ALA A 57 -0.91 14.28 7.06
N VAL A 58 -0.86 15.59 6.79
CA VAL A 58 -1.22 16.18 5.49
C VAL A 58 -0.29 15.68 4.39
N ARG A 59 1.02 15.63 4.63
CA ARG A 59 1.98 15.09 3.66
C ARG A 59 1.71 13.62 3.34
N GLN A 60 1.43 12.81 4.35
CA GLN A 60 1.17 11.39 4.17
C GLN A 60 -0.19 11.16 3.50
N ALA A 61 -1.21 11.97 3.82
CA ALA A 61 -2.49 11.98 3.13
C ALA A 61 -2.36 12.35 1.64
N SER A 62 -1.56 13.36 1.32
CA SER A 62 -1.31 13.77 -0.08
C SER A 62 -0.63 12.66 -0.89
N LYS A 63 0.34 11.94 -0.31
CA LYS A 63 0.95 10.76 -0.96
C LYS A 63 -0.05 9.65 -1.21
N SER A 64 -0.86 9.33 -0.19
CA SER A 64 -1.89 8.30 -0.28
C SER A 64 -2.95 8.66 -1.32
N GLU A 65 -3.40 9.91 -1.35
CA GLU A 65 -4.31 10.42 -2.38
C GLU A 65 -3.71 10.27 -3.77
N LEU A 66 -2.46 10.68 -3.98
CA LEU A 66 -1.78 10.51 -5.26
C LEU A 66 -1.69 9.04 -5.70
N ALA A 67 -1.36 8.13 -4.77
CA ALA A 67 -1.32 6.70 -5.04
C ALA A 67 -2.71 6.17 -5.43
N MET A 68 -3.76 6.53 -4.70
CA MET A 68 -5.13 6.10 -5.01
C MET A 68 -5.65 6.69 -6.32
N ARG A 69 -5.31 7.94 -6.65
CA ARG A 69 -5.64 8.54 -7.95
C ARG A 69 -4.96 7.83 -9.10
N LYS A 70 -3.68 7.48 -8.96
CA LYS A 70 -2.97 6.67 -9.97
C LYS A 70 -3.59 5.28 -10.12
N LEU A 71 -4.03 4.66 -9.02
CA LEU A 71 -4.74 3.38 -9.07
C LEU A 71 -6.08 3.51 -9.80
N GLN A 72 -6.86 4.55 -9.50
CA GLN A 72 -8.09 4.86 -10.23
C GLN A 72 -7.83 4.96 -11.72
N THR A 73 -6.85 5.77 -12.14
CA THR A 73 -6.50 5.90 -13.55
C THR A 73 -6.05 4.57 -14.17
N ALA A 74 -5.27 3.75 -13.45
CA ALA A 74 -4.86 2.43 -13.95
C ALA A 74 -6.04 1.47 -14.14
N VAL A 75 -7.04 1.51 -13.24
CA VAL A 75 -8.28 0.74 -13.36
C VAL A 75 -9.06 1.18 -14.59
N GLU A 76 -9.26 2.49 -14.77
CA GLU A 76 -9.97 3.05 -15.92
C GLU A 76 -9.27 2.73 -17.25
N LEU A 77 -7.94 2.88 -17.30
CA LEU A 77 -7.15 2.53 -18.49
C LEU A 77 -7.14 1.03 -18.81
N SER A 78 -7.38 0.17 -17.82
CA SER A 78 -7.54 -1.27 -18.04
C SER A 78 -8.91 -1.66 -18.61
N GLY A 79 -9.80 -0.69 -18.83
CA GLY A 79 -11.17 -0.90 -19.31
C GLY A 79 -12.17 -1.25 -18.19
N ASN A 80 -11.75 -1.18 -16.92
CA ASN A 80 -12.63 -1.39 -15.77
C ASN A 80 -13.18 -0.04 -15.28
N SER A 81 -14.40 -0.03 -14.77
CA SER A 81 -14.95 1.18 -14.12
C SER A 81 -14.48 1.28 -12.68
N TRP A 82 -13.91 2.43 -12.32
CA TRP A 82 -13.52 2.72 -10.94
C TRP A 82 -14.72 2.67 -9.99
N ASP A 83 -15.83 3.30 -10.35
CA ASP A 83 -17.00 3.39 -9.47
C ASP A 83 -17.58 2.02 -9.11
N TYR A 84 -17.57 1.08 -10.06
CA TYR A 84 -17.99 -0.30 -9.80
C TYR A 84 -16.92 -1.14 -9.07
N SER A 85 -15.64 -0.82 -9.24
CA SER A 85 -14.53 -1.64 -8.73
C SER A 85 -14.00 -1.18 -7.37
N LYS A 86 -14.22 0.08 -6.99
CA LYS A 86 -13.60 0.73 -5.82
C LYS A 86 -13.82 -0.05 -4.53
N ASP A 87 -15.05 -0.47 -4.23
CA ASP A 87 -15.33 -1.20 -2.98
C ASP A 87 -14.60 -2.56 -2.94
N THR A 88 -14.53 -3.27 -4.06
CA THR A 88 -13.79 -4.53 -4.17
C THR A 88 -12.29 -4.30 -4.00
N ILE A 89 -11.74 -3.23 -4.59
CA ILE A 89 -10.34 -2.83 -4.44
C ILE A 89 -10.03 -2.46 -2.98
N ASP A 90 -10.89 -1.67 -2.34
CA ASP A 90 -10.73 -1.26 -0.94
C ASP A 90 -10.77 -2.47 0.00
N LYS A 91 -11.68 -3.43 -0.25
CA LYS A 91 -11.72 -4.71 0.48
C LYS A 91 -10.45 -5.53 0.27
N PHE A 92 -9.95 -5.58 -0.95
CA PHE A 92 -8.70 -6.28 -1.26
C PHE A 92 -7.50 -5.62 -0.53
N ILE A 93 -7.36 -4.29 -0.60
CA ILE A 93 -6.30 -3.55 0.09
C ILE A 93 -6.36 -3.81 1.59
N LYS A 94 -7.54 -3.70 2.21
CA LYS A 94 -7.74 -4.01 3.63
C LYS A 94 -7.40 -5.46 3.98
N SER A 95 -7.61 -6.41 3.07
CA SER A 95 -7.20 -7.79 3.27
C SER A 95 -5.68 -7.94 3.20
N MET A 96 -5.03 -7.25 2.26
CA MET A 96 -3.58 -7.29 2.08
C MET A 96 -2.85 -6.70 3.29
N THR A 97 -3.29 -5.56 3.83
CA THR A 97 -2.66 -4.96 5.01
C THR A 97 -2.77 -5.84 6.26
N LYS A 98 -3.84 -6.65 6.35
CA LYS A 98 -4.00 -7.63 7.44
C LYS A 98 -3.15 -8.89 7.25
N MET A 99 -3.00 -9.34 6.01
CA MET A 99 -2.37 -10.62 5.70
C MET A 99 -0.88 -10.50 5.33
N THR A 100 -0.36 -9.28 5.18
CA THR A 100 1.02 -9.02 4.78
C THR A 100 1.59 -7.85 5.55
N THR A 101 2.88 -7.59 5.41
CA THR A 101 3.51 -6.39 5.98
C THR A 101 3.46 -5.17 5.05
N LEU A 102 2.70 -5.23 3.95
CA LEU A 102 2.49 -4.08 3.05
C LEU A 102 1.47 -3.11 3.64
N SER A 103 1.68 -1.82 3.37
CA SER A 103 0.72 -0.74 3.63
C SER A 103 -0.37 -0.65 2.55
N SER A 104 -1.39 0.17 2.81
CA SER A 104 -2.44 0.46 1.83
C SER A 104 -1.88 1.10 0.55
N GLU A 105 -0.95 2.06 0.72
CA GLU A 105 -0.25 2.76 -0.37
C GLU A 105 0.59 1.79 -1.22
N GLU A 106 1.39 0.94 -0.58
CA GLU A 106 2.20 -0.08 -1.26
C GLU A 106 1.34 -1.07 -2.04
N THR A 107 0.24 -1.53 -1.45
CA THR A 107 -0.71 -2.42 -2.13
C THR A 107 -1.30 -1.74 -3.37
N ALA A 108 -1.70 -0.47 -3.27
CA ALA A 108 -2.20 0.29 -4.41
C ALA A 108 -1.16 0.42 -5.54
N VAL A 109 0.10 0.66 -5.21
CA VAL A 109 1.21 0.73 -6.19
C VAL A 109 1.45 -0.63 -6.87
N SER A 110 1.35 -1.72 -6.13
CA SER A 110 1.45 -3.07 -6.69
C SER A 110 0.32 -3.34 -7.69
N LEU A 111 -0.93 -2.99 -7.33
CA LEU A 111 -2.09 -3.13 -8.21
C LEU A 111 -1.96 -2.29 -9.48
N GLN A 112 -1.53 -1.03 -9.39
CA GLN A 112 -1.27 -0.18 -10.55
C GLN A 112 -0.30 -0.85 -11.53
N THR A 113 0.79 -1.40 -11.01
CA THR A 113 1.81 -2.06 -11.82
C THR A 113 1.22 -3.27 -12.52
N LEU A 114 0.52 -4.13 -11.79
CA LEU A 114 0.00 -5.39 -12.32
C LEU A 114 -1.19 -5.20 -13.26
N LEU A 115 -2.04 -4.19 -13.04
CA LEU A 115 -3.11 -3.82 -13.96
C LEU A 115 -2.53 -3.42 -15.32
N ARG A 116 -1.43 -2.67 -15.36
CA ARG A 116 -0.74 -2.32 -16.63
C ARG A 116 -0.23 -3.54 -17.40
N PHE A 117 0.10 -4.64 -16.73
CA PHE A 117 0.52 -5.88 -17.39
C PHE A 117 -0.66 -6.74 -17.82
N THR A 118 -1.72 -6.76 -17.03
CA THR A 118 -2.77 -7.80 -17.14
C THR A 118 -4.08 -7.30 -17.71
N ASN A 119 -4.33 -5.98 -17.67
CA ASN A 119 -5.61 -5.33 -17.93
C ASN A 119 -6.80 -6.01 -17.22
N ASN A 120 -6.55 -6.69 -16.10
CA ASN A 120 -7.55 -7.52 -15.45
C ASN A 120 -7.36 -7.46 -13.93
N LEU A 121 -8.41 -7.03 -13.23
CA LEU A 121 -8.35 -6.75 -11.81
C LEU A 121 -8.13 -8.01 -10.97
N ASP A 122 -8.77 -9.12 -11.30
CA ASP A 122 -8.59 -10.39 -10.59
C ASP A 122 -7.16 -10.94 -10.73
N LYS A 123 -6.60 -10.81 -11.93
CA LYS A 123 -5.18 -11.11 -12.20
C LYS A 123 -4.28 -10.18 -11.39
N ALA A 124 -4.55 -8.88 -11.35
CA ALA A 124 -3.78 -7.95 -10.53
C ALA A 124 -3.86 -8.29 -9.02
N PHE A 125 -5.01 -8.70 -8.50
CA PHE A 125 -5.17 -9.16 -7.12
C PHE A 125 -4.32 -10.40 -6.81
N LYS A 126 -4.37 -11.42 -7.69
CA LYS A 126 -3.53 -12.62 -7.55
C LYS A 126 -2.04 -12.27 -7.62
N GLY A 127 -1.67 -11.43 -8.58
CA GLY A 127 -0.29 -11.00 -8.75
C GLY A 127 0.23 -10.19 -7.56
N SER A 128 -0.60 -9.36 -6.94
CA SER A 128 -0.19 -8.50 -5.83
C SER A 128 0.06 -9.31 -4.56
N LYS A 129 -0.75 -10.35 -4.31
CA LYS A 129 -0.47 -11.36 -3.27
C LYS A 129 0.88 -12.03 -3.46
N LEU A 130 1.15 -12.50 -4.68
CA LEU A 130 2.43 -13.16 -4.99
C LEU A 130 3.62 -12.18 -4.94
N ALA A 131 3.42 -10.93 -5.34
CA ALA A 131 4.44 -9.89 -5.21
C ALA A 131 4.79 -9.63 -3.73
N ALA A 132 3.78 -9.58 -2.85
CA ALA A 132 4.01 -9.47 -1.41
C ALA A 132 4.78 -10.66 -0.85
N ASP A 133 4.44 -11.87 -1.28
CA ASP A 133 5.16 -13.10 -0.91
C ASP A 133 6.64 -13.06 -1.33
N ILE A 134 6.92 -12.56 -2.53
CA ILE A 134 8.30 -12.37 -3.01
C ILE A 134 9.03 -11.29 -2.20
N VAL A 135 8.38 -10.19 -1.84
CA VAL A 135 8.99 -9.15 -0.98
C VAL A 135 9.35 -9.73 0.38
N ALA A 136 8.46 -10.52 0.98
CA ALA A 136 8.68 -11.15 2.28
C ALA A 136 9.83 -12.18 2.28
N SER A 137 10.20 -12.71 1.11
CA SER A 137 11.41 -13.53 0.96
C SER A 137 12.71 -12.74 1.13
N GLY A 138 12.64 -11.41 1.08
CA GLY A 138 13.81 -10.51 1.12
C GLY A 138 14.59 -10.43 -0.20
N MET A 139 14.15 -11.12 -1.25
CA MET A 139 14.87 -11.18 -2.53
C MET A 139 14.75 -9.88 -3.35
N LEU A 140 13.57 -9.23 -3.32
CA LEU A 140 13.25 -8.07 -4.16
C LEU A 140 12.43 -7.04 -3.38
N ASP A 141 12.60 -5.76 -3.75
CA ASP A 141 11.66 -4.71 -3.37
C ASP A 141 10.29 -4.89 -4.08
N LEU A 142 9.25 -4.21 -3.59
CA LEU A 142 7.89 -4.36 -4.10
C LEU A 142 7.73 -3.96 -5.57
N ALA A 143 8.44 -2.93 -6.05
CA ALA A 143 8.34 -2.49 -7.43
C ALA A 143 8.97 -3.55 -8.36
N SER A 144 10.13 -4.10 -7.97
CA SER A 144 10.81 -5.18 -8.66
C SER A 144 9.98 -6.47 -8.65
N ALA A 145 9.43 -6.86 -7.49
CA ALA A 145 8.57 -8.02 -7.35
C ALA A 145 7.29 -7.91 -8.19
N SER A 146 6.61 -6.76 -8.16
CA SER A 146 5.37 -6.53 -8.93
C SER A 146 5.63 -6.57 -10.44
N ARG A 147 6.76 -6.02 -10.92
CA ARG A 147 7.16 -6.13 -12.32
C ARG A 147 7.51 -7.57 -12.71
N LEU A 148 8.23 -8.29 -11.84
CA LEU A 148 8.59 -9.69 -12.07
C LEU A 148 7.33 -10.55 -12.21
N VAL A 149 6.37 -10.40 -11.31
CA VAL A 149 5.08 -11.10 -11.38
C VAL A 149 4.31 -10.67 -12.63
N GLY A 150 4.26 -9.37 -12.95
CA GLY A 150 3.61 -8.88 -14.17
C GLY A 150 4.17 -9.52 -15.45
N MET A 151 5.50 -9.63 -15.57
CA MET A 151 6.16 -10.32 -16.68
C MET A 151 5.85 -11.83 -16.69
N ALA A 152 5.82 -12.48 -15.52
CA ALA A 152 5.41 -13.88 -15.40
C ALA A 152 3.99 -14.07 -15.96
N MET A 153 3.06 -13.20 -15.57
CA MET A 153 1.65 -13.28 -15.99
C MET A 153 1.42 -13.03 -17.48
N THR A 154 2.37 -12.39 -18.17
CA THR A 154 2.35 -12.19 -19.62
C THR A 154 3.21 -13.19 -20.38
N GLY A 155 3.76 -14.22 -19.69
CA GLY A 155 4.58 -15.26 -20.29
C GLY A 155 5.97 -14.81 -20.72
N ASN A 156 6.40 -13.60 -20.31
CA ASN A 156 7.75 -13.11 -20.51
C ASN A 156 8.65 -13.57 -19.36
N ILE A 157 9.25 -14.75 -19.53
CA ILE A 157 9.95 -15.46 -18.44
C ILE A 157 11.47 -15.46 -18.57
N GLU A 158 12.03 -14.88 -19.63
CA GLU A 158 13.48 -14.90 -19.90
C GLU A 158 14.29 -14.26 -18.76
N MET A 159 13.84 -13.11 -18.28
CA MET A 159 14.51 -12.37 -17.21
C MET A 159 14.27 -13.00 -15.82
N LEU A 160 13.25 -13.84 -15.68
CA LEU A 160 12.88 -14.47 -14.41
C LEU A 160 13.88 -15.56 -14.04
N GLY A 161 14.47 -16.23 -15.03
CA GLY A 161 15.53 -17.23 -14.86
C GLY A 161 16.77 -16.74 -14.10
N ARG A 162 16.95 -15.42 -13.97
CA ARG A 162 18.03 -14.82 -13.16
C ARG A 162 17.78 -14.94 -11.65
N TYR A 163 16.52 -14.87 -11.24
CA TYR A 163 16.09 -14.91 -9.83
C TYR A 163 15.57 -16.30 -9.43
N VAL A 164 15.00 -17.02 -10.41
CA VAL A 164 14.36 -18.32 -10.23
C VAL A 164 14.94 -19.28 -11.28
N PRO A 165 15.98 -20.05 -10.95
CA PRO A 165 16.67 -20.93 -11.91
C PRO A 165 15.74 -21.88 -12.68
N GLU A 166 14.64 -22.30 -12.06
CA GLU A 166 13.60 -23.18 -12.62
C GLU A 166 12.79 -22.52 -13.77
N LEU A 167 12.97 -21.21 -14.00
CA LEU A 167 12.35 -20.46 -15.09
C LEU A 167 13.32 -20.18 -16.25
N ARG A 168 14.55 -20.73 -16.21
CA ARG A 168 15.49 -20.60 -17.33
C ARG A 168 15.01 -21.39 -18.54
N VAL A 169 14.46 -20.68 -19.53
CA VAL A 169 13.88 -21.24 -20.77
C VAL A 169 14.83 -22.23 -21.47
N HIS A 170 16.13 -21.90 -21.54
CA HIS A 170 17.12 -22.74 -22.21
C HIS A 170 17.32 -24.12 -21.55
N ASN A 171 16.95 -24.25 -20.28
CA ASN A 171 17.12 -25.48 -19.51
C ASN A 171 15.89 -26.40 -19.59
N ILE A 172 14.79 -25.94 -20.20
CA ILE A 172 13.50 -26.65 -20.18
C ILE A 172 12.95 -26.70 -21.60
N GLU A 173 13.09 -27.85 -22.26
CA GLU A 173 12.71 -28.04 -23.67
C GLU A 173 11.24 -27.68 -23.93
N MET A 174 10.36 -28.01 -22.97
CA MET A 174 8.94 -27.67 -23.03
C MET A 174 8.69 -26.15 -23.16
N LEU A 175 9.51 -25.29 -22.55
CA LEU A 175 9.31 -23.84 -22.57
C LEU A 175 9.74 -23.19 -23.90
N LYS A 176 10.56 -23.88 -24.70
CA LYS A 176 11.02 -23.37 -26.00
C LYS A 176 9.88 -23.31 -27.03
N THR A 177 8.96 -24.27 -26.97
CA THR A 177 7.81 -24.38 -27.89
C THR A 177 6.48 -24.02 -27.23
N ALA A 178 6.44 -23.83 -25.91
CA ALA A 178 5.24 -23.42 -25.18
C ALA A 178 4.66 -22.11 -25.70
N SER A 179 3.34 -22.04 -25.74
CA SER A 179 2.58 -20.81 -25.96
C SER A 179 2.82 -19.79 -24.83
N VAL A 180 2.46 -18.53 -25.09
CA VAL A 180 2.55 -17.45 -24.08
C VAL A 180 1.76 -17.81 -22.82
N SER A 181 0.56 -18.38 -22.98
CA SER A 181 -0.31 -18.77 -21.87
C SER A 181 0.29 -19.91 -21.04
N GLU A 182 0.85 -20.94 -21.68
CA GLU A 182 1.51 -22.06 -20.99
C GLU A 182 2.75 -21.59 -20.22
N ARG A 183 3.55 -20.69 -20.81
CA ARG A 183 4.69 -20.08 -20.10
C ARG A 183 4.25 -19.27 -18.89
N ALA A 184 3.16 -18.52 -19.01
CA ALA A 184 2.63 -17.72 -17.91
C ALA A 184 2.12 -18.61 -16.77
N GLU A 185 1.36 -19.65 -17.10
CA GLU A 185 0.85 -20.62 -16.12
C GLU A 185 1.99 -21.34 -15.40
N TYR A 186 2.97 -21.84 -16.15
CA TYR A 186 4.14 -22.48 -15.57
C TYR A 186 4.92 -21.53 -14.65
N ALA A 187 5.18 -20.30 -15.09
CA ALA A 187 5.91 -19.33 -14.29
C ALA A 187 5.18 -18.95 -13.00
N MET A 188 3.87 -18.69 -13.08
CA MET A 188 3.05 -18.39 -11.91
C MET A 188 3.01 -19.57 -10.94
N SER A 189 2.93 -20.80 -11.43
CA SER A 189 2.98 -22.02 -10.61
C SER A 189 4.30 -22.14 -9.84
N ILE A 190 5.44 -21.96 -10.51
CA ILE A 190 6.76 -22.04 -9.88
C ILE A 190 6.94 -20.93 -8.83
N LEU A 191 6.57 -19.69 -9.16
CA LEU A 191 6.64 -18.58 -8.21
C LEU A 191 5.75 -18.84 -6.98
N GLN A 192 4.52 -19.29 -7.17
CA GLN A 192 3.61 -19.62 -6.08
C GLN A 192 4.15 -20.76 -5.22
N LYS A 193 4.74 -21.81 -5.83
CA LYS A 193 5.35 -22.93 -5.09
C LYS A 193 6.53 -22.48 -4.24
N ARG A 194 7.33 -21.53 -4.72
CA ARG A 194 8.56 -21.11 -4.07
C ARG A 194 8.34 -20.06 -2.99
N PHE A 195 7.43 -19.12 -3.21
CA PHE A 195 7.25 -17.94 -2.34
C PHE A 195 5.90 -17.92 -1.61
N GLY A 196 4.94 -18.72 -2.04
CA GLY A 196 3.57 -18.68 -1.55
C GLY A 196 3.45 -18.71 -0.02
N GLY A 197 2.74 -17.73 0.54
CA GLY A 197 2.46 -17.64 1.97
C GLY A 197 3.58 -17.04 2.82
N MET A 198 4.72 -16.67 2.23
CA MET A 198 5.81 -16.01 2.95
C MET A 198 5.36 -14.67 3.55
N ALA A 199 4.55 -13.88 2.85
CA ALA A 199 4.08 -12.59 3.38
C ALA A 199 3.21 -12.77 4.62
N PHE A 200 2.35 -13.79 4.62
CA PHE A 200 1.54 -14.10 5.79
C PHE A 200 2.38 -14.66 6.95
N ALA A 201 3.37 -15.50 6.66
CA ALA A 201 4.30 -15.99 7.66
C ALA A 201 5.10 -14.83 8.30
N GLU A 202 5.53 -13.84 7.52
CA GLU A 202 6.25 -12.65 8.02
C GLU A 202 5.44 -11.90 9.07
N THR A 203 4.11 -11.76 8.89
CA THR A 203 3.23 -11.09 9.87
C THR A 203 3.19 -11.77 11.24
N ARG A 204 3.53 -13.06 11.30
CA ARG A 204 3.57 -13.83 12.57
C ARG A 204 4.88 -13.64 13.33
N THR A 205 5.83 -12.91 12.77
CA THR A 205 7.06 -12.51 13.47
C THR A 205 6.84 -11.21 14.24
N LEU A 206 7.64 -10.97 15.28
CA LEU A 206 7.58 -9.70 16.02
C LEU A 206 7.87 -8.50 15.10
N SER A 207 8.88 -8.62 14.23
CA SER A 207 9.23 -7.56 13.28
C SER A 207 8.08 -7.26 12.32
N GLY A 208 7.46 -8.30 11.75
CA GLY A 208 6.31 -8.14 10.85
C GLY A 208 5.10 -7.53 11.56
N ALA A 209 4.79 -7.97 12.78
CA ALA A 209 3.70 -7.38 13.58
C ALA A 209 3.95 -5.90 13.89
N MET A 210 5.19 -5.52 14.24
CA MET A 210 5.57 -4.12 14.46
C MET A 210 5.47 -3.29 13.18
N LYS A 211 5.87 -3.86 12.03
CA LYS A 211 5.72 -3.21 10.72
C LYS A 211 4.25 -3.00 10.37
N GLN A 212 3.38 -3.99 10.59
CA GLN A 212 1.93 -3.84 10.41
C GLN A 212 1.34 -2.77 11.32
N LEU A 213 1.77 -2.72 12.59
CA LEU A 213 1.33 -1.67 13.52
C LEU A 213 1.74 -0.29 13.02
N ASN A 214 3.00 -0.12 12.58
CA ASN A 214 3.49 1.12 12.02
C ASN A 214 2.72 1.54 10.77
N ASN A 215 2.44 0.60 9.87
CA ASN A 215 1.62 0.86 8.68
C ASN A 215 0.20 1.31 9.06
N ASN A 216 -0.44 0.67 10.03
CA ASN A 216 -1.77 1.05 10.50
C ASN A 216 -1.78 2.46 11.13
N ILE A 217 -0.72 2.83 11.87
CA ILE A 217 -0.56 4.19 12.41
C ILE A 217 -0.40 5.20 11.26
N ASN A 218 0.41 4.88 10.25
CA ASN A 218 0.58 5.74 9.09
C ASN A 218 -0.74 5.89 8.31
N ASP A 219 -1.51 4.82 8.13
CA ASP A 219 -2.81 4.87 7.47
C ASP A 219 -3.83 5.67 8.30
N LEU A 220 -3.78 5.61 9.63
CA LEU A 220 -4.57 6.49 10.49
C LEU A 220 -4.18 7.97 10.30
N GLN A 221 -2.88 8.28 10.23
CA GLN A 221 -2.39 9.63 9.94
C GLN A 221 -2.85 10.12 8.56
N GLN A 222 -2.89 9.25 7.55
CA GLN A 222 -3.44 9.56 6.23
C GLN A 222 -4.90 9.96 6.35
N ASN A 223 -5.73 9.15 7.01
CA ASN A 223 -7.15 9.44 7.14
C ASN A 223 -7.39 10.78 7.84
N ILE A 224 -6.64 11.09 8.90
CA ILE A 224 -6.69 12.39 9.57
C ILE A 224 -6.28 13.50 8.61
N GLY A 225 -5.16 13.34 7.90
CA GLY A 225 -4.71 14.34 6.93
C GLY A 225 -5.69 14.56 5.79
N THR A 226 -6.36 13.51 5.28
CA THR A 226 -7.38 13.61 4.23
C THR A 226 -8.57 14.45 4.67
N LEU A 227 -8.99 14.36 5.93
CA LEU A 227 -10.04 15.24 6.48
C LEU A 227 -9.59 16.70 6.57
N LEU A 228 -8.29 16.95 6.74
CA LEU A 228 -7.71 18.29 6.86
C LEU A 228 -7.40 18.94 5.50
N ILE A 229 -7.15 18.15 4.44
CA ILE A 229 -6.81 18.65 3.09
C ILE A 229 -7.84 19.67 2.58
N PRO A 230 -9.17 19.43 2.58
CA PRO A 230 -10.15 20.40 2.06
C PRO A 230 -10.18 21.73 2.83
N ILE A 231 -9.90 21.67 4.13
CA ILE A 231 -9.85 22.85 4.99
C ILE A 231 -8.63 23.69 4.60
N ILE A 232 -7.48 23.06 4.36
CA ILE A 232 -6.23 23.75 3.98
C ILE A 232 -6.29 24.23 2.53
N SER A 233 -6.79 23.41 1.60
CA SER A 233 -6.82 23.73 0.16
C SER A 233 -7.64 24.97 -0.15
N LYS A 234 -8.70 25.24 0.62
CA LYS A 234 -9.53 26.45 0.51
C LYS A 234 -8.76 27.76 0.74
N TYR A 235 -7.60 27.70 1.40
CA TYR A 235 -6.75 28.87 1.65
C TYR A 235 -5.50 28.91 0.74
N VAL A 236 -5.22 27.83 0.00
CA VAL A 236 -4.09 27.72 -0.94
C VAL A 236 -4.53 27.98 -2.40
N SER A 237 -5.82 27.86 -2.70
CA SER A 237 -6.45 28.23 -3.98
C SER A 237 -6.78 29.71 -4.08
#